data_AF-A0A0I9UWD1-F1
#
_entry.id   AF-A0A0I9UWD1-F1
#
_cell.length_a   1.000
_cell.length_b   1.000
_cell.length_c   1.000
_cell.angle_alpha   90.00
_cell.angle_beta   90.00
_cell.angle_gamma   90.00
#
_symmetry.space_group_name_H-M   'P 1'
#
loop_
_entity.id
_entity.type
_entity.pdbx_description
1 polymer ?
#
loop_
_entity_poly.entity_id
_entity_poly.type
_entity_poly.pdbx_seq_one_letter_code
_entity_poly.pdbx_strand_id
1 'polypeptide(L)'
;SGNQQLTSIYPRAEVLDGRFLLHQLNARTDEMRRTAPASTLPILNNEFVKAFPVWVPSLRDQKRLTAAWEKRLDRQRRFRGILNRSIDLLTEYKSSLITSAVMGKLDVTTAGSNIPG
;
A
#
# COMPACT_ATOMS: atom_id res chain seq x y z
N SER A 1 -26.85 8.26 -0.86
CA SER A 1 -26.10 9.17 0.02
C SER A 1 -24.67 9.19 -0.48
N GLY A 2 -24.22 10.27 -1.13
CA GLY A 2 -22.92 10.30 -1.81
C GLY A 2 -22.37 11.72 -1.85
N ASN A 3 -21.72 12.16 -0.79
CA ASN A 3 -20.86 13.34 -0.79
C ASN A 3 -19.41 12.88 -0.61
N GLN A 4 -18.88 12.22 -1.63
CA GLN A 4 -17.44 11.95 -1.73
C GLN A 4 -16.72 13.29 -1.97
N GLN A 5 -16.18 13.86 -0.90
CA GLN A 5 -15.40 15.09 -0.94
C GLN A 5 -14.01 14.80 -1.50
N LEU A 6 -13.82 14.99 -2.81
CA LEU A 6 -12.51 14.97 -3.45
C LEU A 6 -11.91 16.37 -3.41
N THR A 7 -10.73 16.51 -2.81
CA THR A 7 -9.96 17.77 -2.80
C THR A 7 -8.76 17.64 -3.74
N SER A 8 -8.68 18.51 -4.75
CA SER A 8 -7.55 18.56 -5.68
C SER A 8 -6.55 19.62 -5.24
N ILE A 9 -5.26 19.28 -5.25
CA ILE A 9 -4.15 20.18 -4.89
C ILE A 9 -3.26 20.35 -6.11
N TYR A 10 -3.09 21.60 -6.55
CA TYR A 10 -2.21 21.97 -7.67
C TYR A 10 -1.03 22.79 -7.14
N PRO A 11 0.16 22.18 -6.96
CA PRO A 11 1.34 22.93 -6.58
C PRO A 11 1.83 23.80 -7.75
N ARG A 12 2.50 24.91 -7.44
CA ARG A 12 3.24 25.69 -8.45
C ARG A 12 4.42 24.85 -8.94
N ALA A 13 4.37 24.42 -10.19
CA ALA A 13 5.32 23.46 -10.75
C ALA A 13 6.77 23.98 -10.79
N GLU A 14 6.94 25.29 -10.75
CA GLU A 14 8.25 25.98 -10.69
C GLU A 14 8.93 25.82 -9.32
N VAL A 15 8.17 25.42 -8.30
CA VAL A 15 8.63 25.36 -6.91
C VAL A 15 8.51 23.95 -6.34
N LEU A 16 7.44 23.23 -6.68
CA LEU A 16 7.11 21.96 -6.05
C LEU A 16 6.57 20.95 -7.06
N ASP A 17 7.26 19.82 -7.16
CA ASP A 17 6.84 18.66 -7.93
C ASP A 17 5.64 17.97 -7.25
N GLY A 18 4.58 17.71 -8.03
CA GLY A 18 3.35 17.14 -7.50
C GLY A 18 3.49 15.72 -6.95
N ARG A 19 4.39 14.91 -7.53
CA ARG A 19 4.65 13.55 -7.01
C ARG A 19 5.45 13.61 -5.72
N PHE A 20 6.40 14.52 -5.63
CA PHE A 20 7.14 14.77 -4.40
C PHE A 20 6.21 15.18 -3.25
N LEU A 21 5.29 16.11 -3.51
CA LEU A 21 4.24 16.50 -2.55
C LEU A 21 3.39 15.30 -2.15
N LEU A 22 2.92 14.51 -3.13
CA LEU A 22 2.11 13.32 -2.87
C LEU A 22 2.84 12.31 -1.97
N HIS A 23 4.13 12.04 -2.22
CA HIS A 23 4.92 11.15 -1.37
C HIS A 23 5.05 11.68 0.07
N GLN A 24 5.22 12.99 0.24
CA GLN A 24 5.34 13.60 1.56
C GLN A 24 4.02 13.54 2.35
N LEU A 25 2.88 13.81 1.71
CA LEU A 25 1.56 13.68 2.32
C LEU A 25 1.23 12.23 2.66
N ASN A 26 1.54 11.29 1.77
CA ASN A 26 1.34 9.86 2.02
C ASN A 26 2.17 9.38 3.22
N ALA A 27 3.43 9.81 3.33
CA ALA A 27 4.30 9.44 4.44
C ALA A 27 3.82 9.99 5.80
N ARG A 28 3.05 11.08 5.79
CA ARG A 28 2.53 11.73 7.01
C ARG A 28 1.02 11.55 7.18
N THR A 29 0.40 10.62 6.45
CA THR A 29 -1.05 10.37 6.53
C THR A 29 -1.51 10.05 7.94
N ASP A 30 -0.74 9.27 8.72
CA ASP A 30 -1.09 8.94 10.10
C ASP A 30 -0.96 10.13 11.06
N GLU A 31 -0.05 11.05 10.78
CA GLU A 31 0.07 12.31 11.52
C GLU A 31 -1.12 13.22 11.19
N MET A 32 -1.42 13.40 9.90
CA MET A 32 -2.57 14.17 9.43
C MET A 32 -3.89 13.66 10.02
N ARG A 33 -4.06 12.34 10.14
CA ARG A 33 -5.24 11.72 10.76
C ARG A 33 -5.31 11.96 12.27
N ARG A 34 -4.17 12.01 12.97
CA ARG A 34 -4.11 12.21 14.43
C ARG A 34 -4.28 13.66 14.85
N THR A 35 -3.82 14.60 14.03
CA THR A 35 -3.93 16.05 14.28
C THR A 35 -5.27 16.61 13.82
N ALA A 36 -6.08 15.82 13.10
CA ALA A 36 -7.44 16.20 12.74
C ALA A 36 -8.36 16.19 13.98
N PRO A 37 -9.27 17.18 14.14
CA PRO A 37 -10.17 17.26 15.29
C PRO A 37 -10.99 15.97 15.48
N ALA A 38 -11.03 15.44 16.70
CA ALA A 38 -11.59 14.13 17.03
C ALA A 38 -13.13 13.96 16.79
N SER A 39 -13.85 15.03 16.44
CA SER A 39 -15.33 15.05 16.44
C SER A 39 -15.99 14.75 15.09
N THR A 40 -15.25 14.56 14.01
CA THR A 40 -15.86 14.27 12.71
C THR A 40 -14.90 13.42 11.92
N LEU A 41 -15.40 12.35 11.29
CA LEU A 41 -14.67 11.67 10.22
C LEU A 41 -13.99 12.75 9.37
N PRO A 42 -12.64 12.80 9.32
CA PRO A 42 -11.91 14.03 9.12
C PRO A 42 -12.07 14.46 7.68
N ILE A 43 -13.07 15.30 7.45
CA ILE A 43 -13.10 16.16 6.28
C ILE A 43 -11.83 16.99 6.43
N LEU A 44 -10.78 16.61 5.69
CA LEU A 44 -9.59 17.44 5.54
C LEU A 44 -10.09 18.74 4.93
N ASN A 45 -10.41 19.71 5.79
CA ASN A 45 -10.90 20.99 5.34
C ASN A 45 -9.75 21.67 4.59
N ASN A 46 -10.10 22.50 3.60
CA ASN A 46 -9.10 23.13 2.74
C ASN A 46 -8.10 23.99 3.52
N GLU A 47 -8.49 24.48 4.69
CA GLU A 47 -7.63 25.28 5.58
C GLU A 47 -6.52 24.43 6.22
N PHE A 48 -6.87 23.26 6.77
CA PHE A 48 -5.90 22.33 7.33
C PHE A 48 -4.91 21.83 6.28
N VAL A 49 -5.40 21.50 5.08
CA VAL A 49 -4.56 21.07 3.95
C VAL A 49 -3.57 22.17 3.54
N LYS A 50 -4.00 23.44 3.51
CA LYS A 50 -3.14 24.59 3.20
C LYS A 50 -2.12 24.90 4.30
N ALA A 51 -2.48 24.66 5.56
CA ALA A 51 -1.63 24.93 6.71
C ALA A 51 -0.61 23.82 6.99
N PHE A 52 -0.77 22.65 6.37
CA PHE A 52 0.13 21.52 6.60
C PHE A 52 1.55 21.84 6.09
N PRO A 53 2.56 21.84 6.97
CA PRO A 53 3.91 22.24 6.58
C PRO A 53 4.53 21.17 5.68
N VAL A 54 4.99 21.63 4.51
CA VAL A 54 5.69 20.79 3.53
C VAL A 54 7.14 21.22 3.36
N TRP A 55 8.04 20.25 3.24
CA TRP A 55 9.45 20.50 2.93
C TRP A 55 9.63 20.69 1.43
N VAL A 56 10.31 21.77 1.02
CA VAL A 56 10.46 22.17 -0.39
C VAL A 56 11.95 22.38 -0.72
N PRO A 57 12.72 21.31 -1.00
CA PRO A 57 14.11 21.42 -1.45
C PRO A 57 14.19 21.86 -2.92
N SER A 58 15.40 21.91 -3.50
CA SER A 58 15.58 22.23 -4.93
C SER A 58 14.75 21.27 -5.82
N LEU A 59 14.20 21.76 -6.94
CA LEU A 59 13.46 20.92 -7.90
C LEU A 59 14.26 19.70 -8.37
N ARG A 60 15.58 19.85 -8.50
CA ARG A 60 16.50 18.76 -8.83
C ARG A 60 16.47 17.67 -7.76
N ASP A 61 16.54 18.04 -6.49
CA ASP A 61 16.49 17.09 -5.38
C ASP A 61 15.11 16.46 -5.23
N GLN A 62 14.04 17.23 -5.41
CA GLN A 62 12.68 16.70 -5.40
C GLN A 62 12.54 15.55 -6.42
N LYS A 63 12.92 15.79 -7.68
CA LYS A 63 12.86 14.77 -8.75
C LYS A 63 13.75 13.57 -8.45
N ARG A 64 14.98 13.79 -7.95
CA ARG A 64 15.92 12.72 -7.60
C ARG A 64 15.37 11.84 -6.48
N LEU A 65 14.79 12.44 -5.44
CA LEU A 65 14.20 11.73 -4.30
C LEU A 65 12.93 10.97 -4.72
N THR A 66 12.05 11.60 -5.48
CA THR A 66 10.84 10.96 -6.04
C THR A 66 11.22 9.71 -6.84
N ALA A 67 12.18 9.80 -7.76
CA ALA A 67 12.62 8.65 -8.55
C ALA A 67 13.18 7.51 -7.68
N ALA A 68 13.93 7.86 -6.62
CA ALA A 68 14.45 6.87 -5.67
C ALA A 68 13.33 6.18 -4.88
N TRP A 69 12.30 6.93 -4.46
CA TRP A 69 11.14 6.39 -3.76
C TRP A 69 10.27 5.52 -4.66
N GLU A 70 9.95 5.98 -5.87
CA GLU A 70 9.19 5.19 -6.85
C GLU A 70 9.87 3.84 -7.12
N LYS A 71 11.19 3.82 -7.34
CA LYS A 71 11.96 2.59 -7.53
C LYS A 71 11.86 1.62 -6.34
N ARG A 72 11.82 2.14 -5.11
CA ARG A 72 11.65 1.33 -3.89
C ARG A 72 10.23 0.79 -3.78
N LEU A 73 9.22 1.63 -4.04
CA LEU A 73 7.80 1.24 -4.03
C LEU A 73 7.51 0.18 -5.09
N ASP A 74 8.09 0.29 -6.28
CA ASP A 74 7.96 -0.73 -7.34
C ASP A 74 8.55 -2.07 -6.93
N ARG A 75 9.69 -2.05 -6.24
CA ARG A 75 10.31 -3.26 -5.71
C ARG A 75 9.41 -3.92 -4.67
N GLN A 76 8.88 -3.15 -3.72
CA GLN A 76 7.93 -3.67 -2.71
C GLN A 76 6.65 -4.21 -3.35
N ARG A 77 6.08 -3.50 -4.33
CA ARG A 77 4.88 -3.95 -5.06
C ARG A 77 5.11 -5.29 -5.75
N ARG A 78 6.27 -5.49 -6.39
CA ARG A 78 6.64 -6.77 -7.01
C ARG A 78 6.77 -7.89 -5.97
N PHE A 79 7.47 -7.67 -4.87
CA PHE A 79 7.60 -8.68 -3.81
C PHE A 79 6.24 -9.08 -3.23
N ARG A 80 5.36 -8.11 -2.96
CA ARG A 80 3.99 -8.39 -2.51
C ARG A 80 3.21 -9.22 -3.53
N GLY A 81 3.34 -8.93 -4.82
CA GLY A 81 2.71 -9.72 -5.88
C GLY A 81 3.17 -11.18 -5.89
N ILE A 82 4.47 -11.42 -5.72
CA ILE A 82 5.04 -12.76 -5.64
C ILE A 82 4.48 -13.50 -4.42
N LEU A 83 4.50 -12.88 -3.23
CA LEU A 83 4.00 -13.49 -2.00
C LEU A 83 2.51 -13.84 -2.09
N ASN A 84 1.69 -12.93 -2.62
CA ASN A 84 0.26 -13.19 -2.81
C ASN A 84 0.05 -14.38 -3.74
N ARG A 85 0.82 -14.47 -4.85
CA ARG A 85 0.74 -15.62 -5.75
C ARG A 85 1.13 -16.93 -5.07
N SER A 86 2.15 -16.92 -4.22
CA SER A 86 2.52 -18.10 -3.42
C SER A 86 1.40 -18.52 -2.46
N ILE A 87 0.75 -17.55 -1.80
CA ILE A 87 -0.40 -17.82 -0.93
C ILE A 87 -1.55 -18.46 -1.72
N ASP A 88 -1.86 -17.92 -2.90
CA ASP A 88 -2.93 -18.45 -3.76
C ASP A 88 -2.65 -19.91 -4.16
N LEU A 89 -1.42 -20.20 -4.60
CA LEU A 89 -1.01 -21.56 -5.00
C LEU A 89 -1.06 -22.55 -3.84
N LEU A 90 -0.60 -22.14 -2.65
CA LEU A 90 -0.68 -22.99 -1.45
C LEU A 90 -2.13 -23.23 -1.03
N THR A 91 -2.99 -22.23 -1.18
CA THR A 91 -4.43 -22.34 -0.89
C THR A 91 -5.13 -23.31 -1.86
N GLU A 92 -4.81 -23.22 -3.14
CA GLU A 92 -5.29 -24.13 -4.18
C GLU A 92 -4.80 -25.56 -3.93
N TYR A 93 -3.50 -25.73 -3.65
CA TYR A 93 -2.91 -27.03 -3.35
C TYR A 93 -3.56 -27.68 -2.12
N LYS A 94 -3.73 -26.93 -1.02
CA LYS A 94 -4.42 -27.40 0.18
C LYS A 94 -5.84 -27.88 -0.15
N SER A 95 -6.57 -27.10 -0.96
CA SER A 95 -7.94 -27.45 -1.36
C SER A 95 -7.96 -28.74 -2.17
N SER A 96 -7.07 -28.86 -3.17
CA SER A 96 -6.95 -30.06 -4.01
C SER A 96 -6.57 -31.31 -3.21
N LEU A 97 -5.67 -31.17 -2.23
CA LEU A 97 -5.27 -32.26 -1.35
C LEU A 97 -6.44 -32.75 -0.49
N ILE A 98 -7.22 -31.83 0.09
CA ILE A 98 -8.44 -32.16 0.85
C ILE A 98 -9.44 -32.86 -0.06
N THR A 99 -9.72 -32.32 -1.25
CA THR A 99 -10.64 -32.94 -2.21
C THR A 99 -10.19 -34.35 -2.59
N SER A 100 -8.89 -34.57 -2.82
CA SER A 100 -8.34 -35.87 -3.18
C SER A 100 -8.43 -36.88 -2.03
N ALA A 101 -8.18 -36.45 -0.79
CA ALA A 101 -8.36 -37.27 0.40
C ALA A 101 -9.84 -37.66 0.62
N VAL A 102 -10.77 -36.71 0.48
CA VAL A 102 -12.22 -36.97 0.63
C VAL A 102 -12.76 -37.87 -0.49
N MET A 103 -12.22 -37.77 -1.70
CA MET A 103 -12.56 -38.67 -2.81
C MET A 103 -11.93 -40.07 -2.68
N GLY A 104 -11.22 -40.38 -1.59
CA GLY A 104 -10.54 -41.66 -1.40
C GLY A 104 -9.41 -41.94 -2.39
N LYS A 105 -8.96 -40.91 -3.13
CA LYS A 105 -7.83 -40.98 -4.06
C LYS A 105 -6.48 -40.83 -3.36
N LEU A 106 -6.50 -40.55 -2.06
CA LEU A 106 -5.35 -40.40 -1.18
C LEU A 106 -5.59 -41.24 0.07
N ASP A 107 -4.77 -42.27 0.27
CA ASP A 107 -4.80 -43.08 1.49
C ASP A 107 -4.15 -42.28 2.63
N VAL A 108 -5.00 -41.65 3.44
CA VAL A 108 -4.64 -40.81 4.58
C VAL A 108 -3.89 -41.55 5.70
N THR A 109 -3.76 -42.89 5.63
CA THR A 109 -3.00 -43.68 6.60
C THR A 109 -1.51 -43.81 6.29
N THR A 110 -1.08 -43.57 5.04
CA THR A 110 0.34 -43.66 4.64
C THR A 110 1.04 -42.30 4.54
N ALA A 111 0.29 -41.19 4.50
CA ALA A 111 0.82 -39.84 4.28
C ALA A 111 1.56 -39.20 5.49
N GLY A 112 1.63 -39.90 6.63
CA GLY A 112 2.09 -39.33 7.90
C GLY A 112 3.62 -39.21 8.13
N SER A 113 4.49 -39.56 7.18
CA SER A 113 5.94 -39.66 7.50
C SER A 113 6.91 -39.30 6.37
N ASN A 114 6.64 -38.26 5.58
CA ASN A 114 7.66 -37.72 4.66
C ASN A 114 7.56 -36.19 4.55
N ILE A 115 7.86 -35.50 5.66
CA ILE A 115 8.29 -34.09 5.60
C ILE A 115 9.83 -34.11 5.58
N PRO A 116 10.49 -33.82 4.44
CA PRO A 116 11.91 -33.53 4.43
C PRO A 116 12.13 -32.19 5.17
N GLY A 117 13.05 -32.20 6.13
CA GLY A 117 13.58 -30.98 6.75
C GLY A 117 14.44 -30.16 5.81
#